data_AF-A0A537Q9D6-F1
#
_entry.id   AF-A0A537Q9D6-F1
#
_cell.length_a   1.000
_cell.length_b   1.000
_cell.length_c   1.000
_cell.angle_alpha   90.00
_cell.angle_beta   90.00
_cell.angle_gamma   90.00
#
_symmetry.space_group_name_H-M   'P 1'
#
loop_
_entity.id
_entity.type
_entity.pdbx_description
1 polymer ?
#
loop_
_entity_poly.entity_id
_entity_poly.type
_entity_poly.pdbx_seq_one_letter_code
_entity_poly.pdbx_strand_id
1 'polypeptide(L)'
;MKPYIEVAVAFASALVGGDFARANALLVPELRTQLTPDGLREKFYGMFRGYSGGEPRSVHFDEEFQMYDWPDKRADDVGWAYVGIEGDGFVEAVSVVVAKINGALLIREIEWGRP
;
A
#
# COMPACT_ATOMS: atom_id res chain seq x y z
N MET A 1 5.96 15.96 3.62
CA MET A 1 5.07 14.82 3.36
C MET A 1 3.96 14.81 4.40
N LYS A 2 2.71 14.51 4.03
CA LYS A 2 1.60 14.42 5.02
C LYS A 2 1.67 13.08 5.76
N PRO A 3 1.21 12.97 7.03
CA PRO A 3 1.36 11.75 7.82
C PRO A 3 0.79 10.46 7.18
N TYR A 4 -0.34 10.54 6.45
CA TYR A 4 -0.89 9.37 5.77
C TYR A 4 -0.07 8.93 4.55
N ILE A 5 0.63 9.86 3.90
CA ILE A 5 1.52 9.55 2.79
C ILE A 5 2.73 8.77 3.32
N GLU A 6 3.26 9.16 4.48
CA GLU A 6 4.37 8.43 5.11
C GLU A 6 3.99 6.98 5.42
N VAL A 7 2.75 6.74 5.87
CA VAL A 7 2.23 5.38 6.09
C VAL A 7 2.13 4.60 4.76
N ALA A 8 1.62 5.23 3.71
CA ALA A 8 1.50 4.61 2.38
C ALA A 8 2.87 4.22 1.80
N VAL A 9 3.83 5.15 1.83
CA VAL A 9 5.20 4.91 1.36
C VAL A 9 5.90 3.85 2.22
N ALA A 10 5.71 3.87 3.55
CA ALA A 10 6.27 2.86 4.44
C ALA A 10 5.72 1.46 4.16
N PHE A 11 4.44 1.35 3.83
CA PHE A 11 3.81 0.09 3.43
C PHE A 11 4.39 -0.43 2.11
N ALA A 12 4.41 0.39 1.06
CA ALA A 12 4.99 0.00 -0.22
C ALA A 12 6.48 -0.37 -0.10
N SER A 13 7.24 0.38 0.71
CA SER A 13 8.65 0.09 0.96
C SER A 13 8.85 -1.25 1.69
N ALA A 14 7.96 -1.58 2.63
CA ALA A 14 7.98 -2.86 3.32
C ALA A 14 7.67 -4.03 2.37
N LEU A 15 6.73 -3.85 1.42
CA LEU A 15 6.46 -4.84 0.37
C LEU A 15 7.68 -5.07 -0.52
N VAL A 16 8.28 -3.99 -1.04
CA VAL A 16 9.48 -4.04 -1.90
C VAL A 16 10.67 -4.66 -1.17
N GLY A 17 10.85 -4.34 0.12
CA GLY A 17 11.89 -4.91 0.97
C GLY A 17 11.62 -6.35 1.43
N GLY A 18 10.47 -6.94 1.09
CA GLY A 18 10.08 -8.29 1.53
C GLY A 18 9.73 -8.39 3.02
N ASP A 19 9.59 -7.27 3.72
CA ASP A 19 9.17 -7.21 5.14
C ASP A 19 7.64 -7.20 5.25
N PHE A 20 7.04 -8.32 4.89
CA PHE A 20 5.58 -8.49 4.92
C PHE A 20 5.00 -8.44 6.33
N ALA A 21 5.82 -8.72 7.35
CA ALA A 21 5.43 -8.57 8.75
C ALA A 21 5.22 -7.09 9.10
N ARG A 22 6.15 -6.21 8.70
CA ARG A 22 5.98 -4.77 8.85
C ARG A 22 4.84 -4.22 8.01
N ALA A 23 4.70 -4.67 6.76
CA ALA A 23 3.59 -4.28 5.90
C ALA A 23 2.23 -4.63 6.55
N ASN A 24 2.10 -5.84 7.10
CA ASN A 24 0.91 -6.26 7.85
C ASN A 24 0.68 -5.38 9.10
N ALA A 25 1.73 -5.04 9.85
CA ALA A 25 1.62 -4.20 11.04
C ALA A 25 1.11 -2.77 10.77
N LEU A 26 1.09 -2.32 9.52
CA LEU A 26 0.52 -1.03 9.11
C LEU A 26 -0.97 -1.09 8.78
N LEU A 27 -1.58 -2.28 8.72
CA LEU A 27 -2.99 -2.44 8.39
C LEU A 27 -3.88 -2.23 9.63
N VAL A 28 -5.16 -1.94 9.43
CA VAL A 28 -6.16 -2.01 10.52
C VAL A 28 -6.33 -3.44 11.03
N PRO A 29 -6.68 -3.67 12.30
CA PRO A 29 -6.76 -5.01 12.89
C PRO A 29 -7.59 -6.01 12.07
N GLU A 30 -8.72 -5.57 11.54
CA GLU A 30 -9.63 -6.37 10.73
C GLU A 30 -8.99 -6.82 9.40
N LEU A 31 -8.14 -5.97 8.81
CA LEU A 31 -7.46 -6.28 7.57
C LEU A 31 -6.21 -7.13 7.81
N ARG A 32 -5.54 -7.00 8.98
CA ARG A 32 -4.40 -7.85 9.36
C ARG A 32 -4.73 -9.33 9.42
N THR A 33 -5.92 -9.66 9.91
CA THR A 33 -6.38 -11.05 10.01
C THR A 33 -6.76 -11.64 8.66
N GLN A 34 -7.20 -10.79 7.72
CA GLN A 34 -7.55 -11.20 6.36
C GLN A 34 -6.33 -11.29 5.43
N LEU A 35 -5.39 -10.36 5.57
CA LEU A 35 -4.15 -10.28 4.78
C LEU A 35 -2.95 -10.55 5.68
N THR A 36 -2.71 -11.81 5.99
CA THR A 36 -1.49 -12.26 6.70
C THR A 36 -0.22 -11.85 5.93
N PRO A 37 0.96 -11.88 6.55
CA PRO A 37 2.22 -11.62 5.84
C PRO A 37 2.39 -12.46 4.56
N ASP A 38 2.04 -13.75 4.59
CA ASP A 38 2.07 -14.61 3.40
C ASP A 38 1.01 -14.19 2.37
N GLY A 39 -0.19 -13.80 2.82
CA GLY A 39 -1.23 -13.28 1.94
C GLY A 39 -0.81 -11.98 1.23
N LEU A 40 -0.12 -11.07 1.93
CA LEU A 40 0.46 -9.86 1.35
C LEU A 40 1.53 -10.19 0.31
N ARG A 41 2.39 -11.16 0.61
CA ARG A 41 3.39 -11.65 -0.35
C ARG A 41 2.73 -12.14 -1.63
N GLU A 42 1.72 -13.00 -1.52
CA GLU A 42 1.04 -13.56 -2.70
C GLU A 42 0.30 -12.48 -3.50
N LYS A 43 -0.38 -11.54 -2.84
CA LYS A 43 -1.03 -10.41 -3.52
C LYS A 43 -0.02 -9.51 -4.24
N PHE A 44 1.06 -9.16 -3.57
CA PHE A 44 2.11 -8.30 -4.10
C PHE A 44 2.77 -8.90 -5.35
N TYR A 45 3.28 -10.12 -5.25
CA TYR A 45 3.92 -10.78 -6.39
C TYR A 45 2.92 -11.14 -7.49
N GLY A 46 1.65 -11.36 -7.14
CA GLY A 46 0.58 -11.61 -8.10
C GLY A 46 0.35 -10.47 -9.10
N MET A 47 0.77 -9.23 -8.78
CA MET A 47 0.62 -8.09 -9.68
C MET A 47 1.43 -8.25 -10.98
N PHE A 48 2.61 -8.86 -10.92
CA PHE A 48 3.55 -8.89 -12.04
C PHE A 48 4.00 -10.28 -12.48
N ARG A 49 3.88 -11.33 -11.64
CA ARG A 49 4.36 -12.69 -11.97
C ARG A 49 3.75 -13.29 -13.24
N GLY A 50 2.61 -12.78 -13.70
CA GLY A 50 1.99 -13.22 -14.97
C GLY A 50 2.73 -12.77 -16.22
N TYR A 51 3.56 -11.73 -16.13
CA TYR A 51 4.22 -11.13 -17.30
C TYR A 51 5.69 -10.71 -17.06
N SER A 52 6.17 -10.71 -15.81
CA SER A 52 7.57 -10.47 -15.45
C SER A 52 8.04 -11.42 -14.35
N GLY A 53 9.27 -11.91 -14.48
CA GLY A 53 9.98 -12.65 -13.44
C GLY A 53 11.00 -11.81 -12.68
N GLY A 54 11.02 -10.49 -12.91
CA GLY A 54 11.97 -9.59 -12.26
C GLY A 54 11.62 -9.30 -10.81
N GLU A 55 12.61 -8.78 -10.08
CA GLU A 55 12.45 -8.43 -8.67
C GLU A 55 12.03 -6.95 -8.51
N PRO A 56 11.21 -6.63 -7.50
CA PRO A 56 10.95 -5.26 -7.09
C PRO A 56 12.24 -4.54 -6.66
N ARG A 57 12.36 -3.24 -6.97
CA ARG A 57 13.57 -2.45 -6.74
C ARG A 57 13.33 -1.20 -5.90
N SER A 58 12.30 -0.44 -6.22
CA SER A 58 12.09 0.90 -5.68
C SER A 58 10.62 1.23 -5.54
N VAL A 59 10.36 2.20 -4.67
CA VAL A 59 9.06 2.87 -4.56
C VAL A 59 9.21 4.30 -5.08
N HIS A 60 8.17 4.79 -5.75
CA HIS A 60 8.06 6.18 -6.19
C HIS A 60 6.72 6.75 -5.74
N PHE A 61 6.74 7.96 -5.19
CA PHE A 61 5.53 8.67 -4.80
C PHE A 61 5.55 10.09 -5.36
N ASP A 62 4.45 10.49 -5.98
CA ASP A 62 4.21 11.85 -6.46
C ASP A 62 3.14 12.52 -5.59
N GLU A 63 3.35 13.79 -5.21
CA GLU A 63 2.41 14.54 -4.38
C GLU A 63 1.08 14.84 -5.10
N GLU A 64 1.02 14.68 -6.43
CA GLU A 64 -0.21 14.75 -7.22
C GLU A 64 -1.05 13.47 -7.10
N PHE A 65 -0.46 12.33 -6.73
CA PHE A 65 -1.13 11.03 -6.60
C PHE A 65 -1.64 10.77 -5.18
N GLN A 66 -2.34 11.75 -4.61
CA GLN A 66 -3.02 11.63 -3.32
C GLN A 66 -4.29 12.47 -3.26
N MET A 67 -5.23 12.00 -2.44
CA MET A 67 -6.52 12.66 -2.25
C MET A 67 -6.81 12.79 -0.76
N TYR A 68 -7.36 13.94 -0.38
CA TYR A 68 -7.88 14.15 0.97
C TYR A 68 -9.40 13.99 1.05
N ASP A 69 -10.10 14.13 -0.08
CA ASP A 69 -11.55 14.07 -0.16
C ASP A 69 -11.99 13.33 -1.42
N TRP A 70 -13.00 12.48 -1.30
CA TRP A 70 -13.59 11.67 -2.39
C TRP A 70 -15.01 11.22 -1.98
N PRO A 71 -15.88 10.85 -2.94
CA PRO A 71 -17.31 10.63 -2.66
C PRO A 71 -17.62 9.61 -1.55
N ASP A 72 -16.85 8.52 -1.46
CA ASP A 72 -17.08 7.43 -0.50
C ASP A 72 -16.15 7.50 0.73
N LYS A 73 -15.56 8.67 1.01
CA LYS A 73 -14.66 8.86 2.15
C LYS A 73 -15.40 8.65 3.47
N ARG A 74 -14.84 7.83 4.37
CA ARG A 74 -15.38 7.60 5.71
C ARG A 74 -14.86 8.64 6.70
N ALA A 75 -15.58 8.83 7.81
CA ALA A 75 -15.25 9.86 8.81
C ALA A 75 -13.83 9.73 9.39
N ASP A 76 -13.35 8.49 9.60
CA ASP A 76 -12.02 8.23 10.15
C ASP A 76 -10.92 8.19 9.07
N ASP A 77 -11.26 8.30 7.79
CA ASP A 77 -10.28 8.34 6.70
C ASP A 77 -9.55 9.67 6.70
N VAL A 78 -8.23 9.62 6.69
CA VAL A 78 -7.37 10.81 6.73
C VAL A 78 -6.68 11.08 5.41
N GLY A 79 -6.71 10.13 4.47
CA GLY A 79 -6.22 10.33 3.11
C GLY A 79 -6.15 9.04 2.31
N TRP A 80 -6.10 9.22 1.00
CA TRP A 80 -5.82 8.19 0.02
C TRP A 80 -4.49 8.53 -0.69
N ALA A 81 -3.69 7.53 -1.00
CA ALA A 81 -2.42 7.72 -1.70
C ALA A 81 -2.14 6.55 -2.64
N TYR A 82 -1.57 6.86 -3.80
CA TYR A 82 -1.10 5.90 -4.78
C TYR A 82 0.43 5.92 -4.80
N VAL A 83 1.03 4.73 -4.65
CA VAL A 83 2.48 4.57 -4.57
C VAL A 83 2.93 3.63 -5.68
N GLY A 84 3.75 4.14 -6.59
CA GLY A 84 4.36 3.37 -7.65
C GLY A 84 5.45 2.43 -7.11
N ILE A 85 5.55 1.27 -7.74
CA ILE A 85 6.54 0.22 -7.45
C ILE A 85 7.21 -0.13 -8.77
N GLU A 86 8.52 0.06 -8.82
CA GLU A 86 9.32 -0.28 -9.98
C GLU A 86 10.11 -1.56 -9.70
N GLY A 87 10.18 -2.43 -10.70
CA GLY A 87 11.00 -3.64 -10.65
C GLY A 87 11.58 -3.97 -12.01
N ASP A 88 12.38 -5.03 -12.06
CA ASP A 88 13.07 -5.41 -13.29
C ASP A 88 12.03 -5.88 -14.34
N GLY A 89 11.77 -5.03 -15.34
CA GLY A 89 10.81 -5.35 -16.41
C GLY A 89 9.33 -5.21 -16.02
N PHE A 90 9.02 -4.54 -14.91
CA PHE A 90 7.65 -4.17 -14.57
C PHE A 90 7.57 -2.82 -13.85
N VAL A 91 6.41 -2.19 -13.95
CA VAL A 91 6.00 -1.07 -13.12
C VAL A 91 4.62 -1.42 -12.62
N GLU A 92 4.39 -1.38 -11.32
CA GLU A 92 3.09 -1.61 -10.70
C GLU A 92 2.84 -0.55 -9.62
N ALA A 93 1.74 -0.67 -8.89
CA ALA A 93 1.45 0.25 -7.81
C ALA A 93 0.55 -0.38 -6.75
N VAL A 94 0.43 0.33 -5.63
CA VAL A 94 -0.62 0.11 -4.64
C VAL A 94 -1.31 1.44 -4.36
N SER A 95 -2.64 1.41 -4.29
CA SER A 95 -3.43 2.51 -3.74
C SER A 95 -3.87 2.13 -2.34
N VAL A 96 -3.79 3.06 -1.38
CA VAL A 96 -4.22 2.81 -0.01
C VAL A 96 -5.10 3.92 0.53
N VAL A 97 -6.10 3.52 1.33
CA VAL A 97 -6.82 4.45 2.21
C VAL A 97 -6.24 4.31 3.62
N VAL A 98 -5.77 5.41 4.17
CA VAL A 98 -5.29 5.49 5.55
C VAL A 98 -6.38 6.09 6.44
N ALA A 99 -6.66 5.42 7.54
CA ALA A 99 -7.62 5.85 8.55
C ALA A 99 -6.94 6.04 9.91
N LYS A 100 -7.56 6.87 10.75
CA LYS A 100 -7.14 7.06 12.14
C LYS A 100 -7.97 6.17 13.06
N ILE A 101 -7.39 5.06 13.51
CA ILE A 101 -8.07 4.08 14.39
C ILE A 101 -7.42 4.13 15.78
N ASN A 102 -8.20 4.45 16.80
CA ASN A 102 -7.73 4.56 18.20
C ASN A 102 -6.47 5.45 18.36
N GLY A 103 -6.38 6.51 17.55
CA GLY A 103 -5.24 7.44 17.58
C GLY A 103 -4.05 7.07 16.69
N ALA A 104 -4.01 5.85 16.13
CA ALA A 104 -2.97 5.40 15.20
C ALA A 104 -3.41 5.57 13.73
N LEU A 105 -2.46 5.86 12.83
CA LEU A 105 -2.70 5.87 11.40
C LEU A 105 -2.44 4.49 10.82
N LEU A 106 -3.47 3.88 10.23
CA LEU A 106 -3.44 2.51 9.72
C LEU A 106 -4.11 2.43 8.35
N ILE A 107 -3.66 1.49 7.52
CA ILE A 107 -4.22 1.22 6.20
C ILE A 107 -5.50 0.41 6.35
N ARG A 108 -6.60 1.00 5.91
CA ARG A 108 -7.94 0.41 5.98
C ARG A 108 -8.32 -0.33 4.71
N GLU A 109 -7.86 0.15 3.55
CA GLU A 109 -8.11 -0.45 2.24
C GLU A 109 -6.84 -0.44 1.40
N ILE A 110 -6.67 -1.49 0.58
CA ILE A 110 -5.58 -1.63 -0.39
C ILE A 110 -6.19 -2.01 -1.73
N GLU A 111 -5.81 -1.29 -2.78
CA GLU A 111 -5.97 -1.69 -4.16
C GLU A 111 -4.61 -2.08 -4.74
N TRP A 112 -4.58 -3.15 -5.54
CA TRP A 112 -3.36 -3.75 -6.07
C TRP A 112 -3.28 -3.54 -7.57
N GLY A 113 -2.15 -3.06 -8.03
CA GLY A 113 -1.87 -2.81 -9.44
C GLY A 113 -2.17 -1.37 -9.84
N ARG A 114 -1.95 -1.09 -11.12
CA ARG A 114 -2.31 0.17 -11.77
C ARG A 114 -3.79 0.12 -12.21
N PRO A 115 -4.51 1.27 -12.27
CA PRO A 115 -5.83 1.36 -12.89
C PRO A 115 -5.84 0.93 -14.36
#